data_AF-A0A151R8H4-F1
#
_entry.id   AF-A0A151R8H4-F1
#
_cell.length_a   1.000
_cell.length_b   1.000
_cell.length_c   1.000
_cell.angle_alpha   90.00
_cell.angle_beta   90.00
_cell.angle_gamma   90.00
#
_symmetry.space_group_name_H-M   'P 1'
#
loop_
_entity.id
_entity.type
_entity.pdbx_description
1 polymer ?
#
loop_
_entity_poly.entity_id
_entity_poly.type
_entity_poly.pdbx_seq_one_letter_code
_entity_poly.pdbx_strand_id
1 'polypeptide(L)' 'MQTVSFPKQLCDDIDKACRSFVWGDSNNNRHIHALAWETICKPKDVGGLGLREAHKVNTCFMMKNG' A
#
# COMPACT_ATOMS: atom_id res chain seq x y z
N MET A 1 -1.17 -17.13 10.21
CA MET A 1 -0.48 -16.01 10.88
C MET A 1 0.87 -15.85 10.24
N GLN A 2 1.29 -14.62 9.98
CA GLN A 2 2.59 -14.37 9.39
C GLN A 2 3.68 -14.55 10.47
N THR A 3 4.72 -15.33 10.16
CA THR A 3 5.78 -15.69 11.11
C THR A 3 7.09 -14.94 10.85
N VAL A 4 7.22 -14.33 9.67
CA VAL A 4 8.42 -13.63 9.20
C VAL A 4 8.07 -12.25 8.68
N SER A 5 8.86 -11.22 9.02
CA SER A 5 8.65 -9.88 8.44
C SER A 5 9.02 -9.88 6.97
N PHE A 6 8.18 -9.25 6.14
CA PHE A 6 8.57 -8.99 4.76
C PHE A 6 9.71 -7.97 4.67
N PRO A 7 10.63 -8.13 3.70
CA PRO A 7 11.56 -7.08 3.35
C PRO A 7 10.80 -5.83 2.92
N LYS A 8 11.32 -4.66 3.28
CA LYS A 8 10.69 -3.37 2.94
C LYS A 8 10.44 -3.24 1.42
N GLN A 9 11.38 -3.68 0.60
CA GLN A 9 11.25 -3.67 -0.86
C GLN A 9 10.00 -4.40 -1.36
N LEU A 10 9.68 -5.56 -0.76
CA LEU A 10 8.49 -6.32 -1.15
C LEU A 10 7.20 -5.57 -0.79
N CYS A 11 7.18 -4.90 0.37
CA CYS A 11 6.05 -4.03 0.73
C CYS A 11 5.92 -2.85 -0.24
N ASP A 12 7.04 -2.24 -0.64
CA ASP A 12 7.05 -1.13 -1.60
C ASP A 12 6.55 -1.58 -2.99
N ASP A 13 6.91 -2.79 -3.42
CA ASP A 13 6.45 -3.38 -4.69
C ASP A 13 4.94 -3.68 -4.67
N ILE A 14 4.40 -4.15 -3.55
CA ILE A 14 2.95 -4.35 -3.36
C ILE A 14 2.22 -3.01 -3.43
N ASP A 15 2.69 -2.00 -2.69
CA ASP A 15 2.08 -0.67 -2.70
C ASP A 15 2.17 -0.03 -4.10
N LYS A 16 3.26 -0.27 -4.83
CA LYS A 16 3.40 0.16 -6.22
C LYS A 16 2.36 -0.49 -7.13
N ALA A 17 2.16 -1.81 -7.03
CA ALA A 17 1.13 -2.51 -7.81
C ALA A 17 -0.28 -1.97 -7.52
N CYS A 18 -0.60 -1.71 -6.24
CA CYS A 18 -1.87 -1.10 -5.87
C CYS A 18 -2.02 0.34 -6.40
N ARG A 19 -0.97 1.16 -6.35
CA ARG A 19 -0.95 2.50 -6.95
C ARG A 19 -1.18 2.44 -8.45
N SER A 20 -0.49 1.54 -9.14
CA SER A 20 -0.65 1.35 -10.59
C SER A 20 -2.08 0.95 -10.94
N PHE A 21 -2.70 0.06 -10.17
CA PHE A 21 -4.11 -0.29 -10.35
C PHE A 21 -5.04 0.91 -10.17
N VAL A 22 -4.86 1.70 -9.09
CA VAL A 22 -5.71 2.88 -8.80
C VAL A 22 -5.63 3.93 -9.90
N TRP A 23 -4.44 4.18 -10.43
CA TRP A 23 -4.21 5.21 -11.44
C TRP A 23 -4.24 4.68 -12.89
N GLY A 24 -4.56 3.40 -13.09
CA GLY A 24 -4.57 2.76 -14.41
C GLY A 24 -3.20 2.75 -15.11
N ASP A 25 -2.11 2.82 -14.33
CA ASP A 25 -0.74 2.80 -14.85
C ASP A 25 -0.46 1.46 -15.54
N SER A 26 0.03 1.54 -16.78
CA SER A 26 0.45 0.39 -17.57
C SER A 26 1.91 0.53 -17.92
N ASN A 27 2.58 -0.59 -18.25
CA ASN A 27 4.02 -0.64 -18.50
C ASN A 27 4.52 0.40 -19.54
N ASN A 28 3.63 0.91 -20.39
CA ASN A 28 3.92 1.89 -21.42
C ASN A 28 3.25 3.26 -21.22
N ASN A 29 2.37 3.44 -20.21
CA ASN A 29 1.60 4.66 -19.99
C ASN A 29 1.53 4.99 -18.50
N ARG A 30 2.42 5.88 -18.06
CA ARG A 30 2.46 6.36 -16.69
C ARG A 30 1.50 7.52 -16.48
N HIS A 31 0.47 7.30 -15.67
CA HIS A 31 -0.49 8.34 -15.31
C HIS A 31 0.01 9.19 -14.15
N ILE A 32 -0.42 10.46 -14.10
CA ILE A 32 -0.07 11.38 -13.01
C ILE A 32 -0.73 10.88 -11.73
N HIS A 33 0.07 10.53 -10.73
CA HIS A 33 -0.40 10.22 -9.39
C HIS A 33 -0.75 11.54 -8.68
N ALA A 34 -2.00 12.00 -8.81
CA ALA A 34 -2.42 13.30 -8.32
C ALA A 34 -2.45 13.41 -6.78
N LEU A 35 -2.50 12.27 -6.07
CA LEU A 35 -2.57 12.21 -4.61
C LEU A 35 -1.46 11.33 -4.03
N ALA A 36 -0.91 11.74 -2.89
CA ALA A 36 0.03 10.94 -2.13
C ALA A 36 -0.62 9.63 -1.66
N TRP A 37 0.15 8.53 -1.70
CA TRP A 37 -0.35 7.21 -1.31
C TRP A 37 -0.93 7.17 0.09
N GLU A 38 -0.27 7.83 1.04
CA GLU A 38 -0.74 7.94 2.42
C GLU A 38 -2.12 8.56 2.53
N THR A 39 -2.47 9.49 1.63
CA THR A 39 -3.80 10.12 1.59
C THR A 39 -4.85 9.15 1.07
N ILE A 40 -4.50 8.35 0.06
CA ILE A 40 -5.37 7.30 -0.49
C ILE A 40 -5.60 6.20 0.53
N CYS A 41 -4.60 5.90 1.37
CA CYS A 41 -4.70 4.89 2.42
C CYS A 41 -5.55 5.33 3.63
N LYS A 42 -5.95 6.61 3.72
CA LYS A 42 -6.85 7.07 4.78
C LYS A 42 -8.24 6.42 4.66
N PRO A 43 -9.01 6.32 5.76
CA PRO A 43 -10.40 5.88 5.72
C PRO A 43 -11.26 6.68 4.74
N LYS A 44 -12.31 6.05 4.21
CA LYS A 44 -13.26 6.68 3.29
C LYS A 44 -13.95 7.90 3.90
N ASP A 45 -14.23 7.84 5.21
CA ASP A 45 -14.91 8.91 5.96
C ASP A 45 -14.09 10.21 6.03
N VAL A 46 -12.78 10.15 5.78
CA VAL A 46 -11.87 11.31 5.77
C VAL A 46 -11.31 11.60 4.37
N GLY A 47 -11.97 11.08 3.32
CA GLY A 47 -11.62 11.37 1.92
C GLY A 47 -10.53 10.47 1.31
N GLY A 48 -10.15 9.37 1.96
CA GLY A 48 -9.29 8.35 1.36
C GLY A 48 -10.10 7.22 0.69
N LEU A 49 -9.40 6.17 0.23
CA LEU A 49 -10.02 4.95 -0.31
C LEU A 49 -10.09 3.81 0.71
N GLY A 50 -9.45 3.94 1.88
CA GLY A 50 -9.35 2.89 2.88
C GLY A 50 -8.40 1.77 2.51
N LEU A 51 -7.48 2.00 1.56
CA LEU A 51 -6.44 1.05 1.21
C LEU A 51 -5.42 0.93 2.36
N ARG A 52 -4.85 -0.26 2.54
CA ARG A 52 -3.88 -0.48 3.60
C ARG A 52 -2.47 -0.51 3.03
N GLU A 53 -1.57 0.29 3.60
CA GLU A 53 -0.15 0.23 3.26
C GLU A 53 0.44 -1.12 3.67
N ALA A 54 1.11 -1.79 2.73
CA ALA A 54 1.64 -3.14 2.93
C ALA A 54 2.59 -3.21 4.14
N HIS A 55 3.41 -2.16 4.34
CA HIS A 55 4.32 -2.09 5.47
C HIS A 55 3.58 -2.05 6.82
N LYS A 56 2.54 -1.22 6.95
CA LYS A 56 1.74 -1.10 8.18
C LYS A 56 1.01 -2.41 8.50
N VAL A 57 0.50 -3.08 7.46
CA VAL A 57 -0.15 -4.38 7.58
C VAL A 57 0.84 -5.44 8.06
N ASN A 58 2.02 -5.51 7.46
CA ASN A 58 3.10 -6.42 7.86
C ASN A 58 3.49 -6.21 9.33
N THR A 59 3.71 -4.96 9.76
CA THR A 59 4.02 -4.65 11.16
C THR A 59 2.89 -5.08 12.10
N CYS A 60 1.63 -4.80 11.77
CA CYS A 60 0.48 -5.19 12.58
C CYS A 60 0.36 -6.72 12.72
N PHE A 61 0.67 -7.47 11.66
CA PHE A 61 0.68 -8.94 11.73
C PHE A 61 1.81 -9.49 12.60
N MET A 62 2.95 -8.81 12.64
CA MET A 62 4.09 -9.20 13.47
C MET A 62 3.90 -8.84 14.95
N MET A 63 3.03 -7.89 15.30
CA MET A 63 2.76 -7.51 16.70
C MET A 63 2.25 -8.66 17.57
N LYS A 64 1.65 -9.70 16.98
CA LYS A 64 1.19 -10.88 17.73
C LYS A 64 2.34 -11.82 18.15
N ASN A 65 3.53 -11.65 17.56
CA ASN A 65 4.72 -12.47 17.84
C ASN A 65 5.68 -11.78 18.82
N GLY A 66 5.29 -10.66 19.43
CA GLY A 66 6.04 -9.94 20.48
C GLY A 66 5.45 -10.15 21.86
#